data_AF-A0A934HK42-F1
#
_entry.id   AF-A0A934HK42-F1
#
_cell.length_a   1.000
_cell.length_b   1.000
_cell.length_c   1.000
_cell.angle_alpha   90.00
_cell.angle_beta   90.00
_cell.angle_gamma   90.00
#
_symmetry.space_group_name_H-M   'P 1'
#
loop_
_entity.id
_entity.type
_entity.pdbx_description
1 polymer ?
#
loop_
_entity_poly.entity_id
_entity_poly.type
_entity_poly.pdbx_seq_one_letter_code
_entity_poly.pdbx_strand_id
1 'polypeptide(L)'
;MKIAISVKDEMFNEVETFAKKRHCSRSAVFSMAVKDFLEKIKSQRLLEAVNEAYSEAETAEEARVRASAKKRYRSNLKERY
;
A
#
# COMPACT_ATOMS: atom_id res chain seq x y z
N MET A 1 6.81 1.00 -23.66
CA MET A 1 8.05 1.81 -23.66
C MET A 1 9.24 0.90 -23.34
N LYS A 2 10.39 1.07 -24.00
CA LYS A 2 11.62 0.32 -23.70
C LYS A 2 12.68 1.31 -23.24
N ILE A 3 13.38 0.96 -22.17
CA ILE A 3 14.49 1.74 -21.62
C ILE A 3 15.63 0.78 -21.30
N ALA A 4 16.87 1.27 -21.39
CA ALA A 4 18.04 0.56 -20.87
C ALA A 4 18.33 1.11 -19.46
N ILE A 5 18.55 0.22 -18.50
CA ILE A 5 18.91 0.57 -17.13
C ILE A 5 20.16 -0.21 -16.73
N SER A 6 21.05 0.44 -15.98
CA SER A 6 22.15 -0.24 -15.32
C SER A 6 21.66 -0.87 -14.02
N VAL A 7 22.02 -2.13 -13.79
CA VAL A 7 21.68 -2.90 -12.60
C VAL A 7 22.90 -3.69 -12.17
N LYS A 8 23.00 -4.05 -10.88
CA LYS A 8 24.07 -4.93 -10.40
C LYS A 8 23.92 -6.32 -11.03
N ASP A 9 25.03 -6.95 -11.39
CA ASP A 9 25.04 -8.27 -12.04
C ASP A 9 24.36 -9.34 -11.18
N GLU A 10 24.59 -9.32 -9.87
CA GLU A 10 23.94 -10.23 -8.91
C GLU A 10 22.40 -10.13 -9.00
N MET A 11 21.87 -8.90 -8.98
CA MET A 11 20.44 -8.65 -9.09
C MET A 11 19.89 -9.10 -10.44
N PHE A 12 20.63 -8.86 -11.53
CA PHE A 12 20.24 -9.31 -12.85
C PHE A 12 20.14 -10.83 -12.94
N ASN A 13 21.13 -11.55 -12.39
CA ASN A 13 21.18 -13.02 -12.38
C ASN A 13 20.03 -13.61 -11.55
N GLU A 14 19.68 -13.00 -10.41
CA GLU A 14 18.54 -13.39 -9.60
C GLU A 14 17.21 -13.19 -10.35
N VAL A 15 17.03 -12.03 -10.98
CA VAL A 15 15.82 -11.73 -11.77
C VAL A 15 15.70 -12.68 -12.96
N GLU A 16 16.81 -12.98 -13.64
CA GLU A 16 16.81 -13.93 -14.75
C GLU A 16 16.42 -15.33 -14.29
N THR A 17 16.97 -15.79 -13.17
CA THR A 17 16.63 -17.09 -12.58
C THR A 17 15.16 -17.17 -12.19
N PHE A 18 14.64 -16.12 -11.54
CA PHE A 18 13.23 -16.03 -11.15
C PHE A 18 12.32 -16.04 -12.39
N ALA A 19 12.64 -15.23 -13.40
CA ALA A 19 11.87 -15.13 -14.64
C ALA A 19 11.78 -16.48 -15.36
N LYS A 20 12.90 -17.20 -15.48
CA LYS A 20 12.96 -18.56 -16.05
C LYS A 20 12.07 -19.53 -15.26
N LYS A 21 12.18 -19.55 -13.93
CA LYS A 21 11.38 -20.43 -13.06
C LYS A 21 9.87 -20.15 -13.14
N ARG A 22 9.48 -18.91 -13.42
CA ARG A 22 8.07 -18.48 -13.51
C ARG A 22 7.55 -18.37 -14.95
N HIS A 23 8.34 -18.79 -15.94
CA HIS A 23 8.00 -18.71 -17.37
C HIS A 23 7.54 -17.31 -17.80
N CYS A 24 8.18 -16.26 -17.26
CA CYS A 24 7.86 -14.87 -17.59
C CYS A 24 9.11 -14.13 -18.09
N SER A 25 8.91 -12.94 -18.66
CA SER A 25 10.03 -12.11 -19.11
C SER A 25 10.66 -11.35 -17.94
N ARG A 26 11.97 -11.07 -18.03
CA ARG A 26 12.68 -10.20 -17.08
C ARG A 26 11.99 -8.84 -16.92
N SER A 27 11.52 -8.25 -18.02
CA SER A 27 10.79 -6.98 -17.99
C SER A 27 9.45 -7.06 -17.25
N ALA A 28 8.78 -8.21 -17.24
CA ALA A 28 7.57 -8.42 -16.44
C ALA A 28 7.91 -8.41 -14.93
N VAL A 29 9.02 -9.05 -14.54
CA VAL A 29 9.50 -9.03 -13.14
C VAL A 29 9.80 -7.61 -12.68
N PHE A 30 10.54 -6.84 -13.48
CA PHE A 30 10.82 -5.44 -13.15
C PHE A 30 9.55 -4.59 -13.09
N SER A 31 8.63 -4.76 -14.05
CA SER A 31 7.35 -4.03 -14.05
C SER A 31 6.53 -4.32 -12.79
N MET A 32 6.48 -5.59 -12.37
CA MET A 32 5.79 -6.01 -11.15
C MET A 32 6.44 -5.40 -9.91
N ALA A 33 7.77 -5.48 -9.78
CA ALA A 33 8.48 -4.90 -8.65
C ALA A 33 8.30 -3.38 -8.55
N VAL A 34 8.36 -2.66 -9.68
CA VAL A 34 8.12 -1.21 -9.73
C VAL A 34 6.67 -0.88 -9.34
N LYS A 35 5.70 -1.65 -9.84
CA LYS A 35 4.29 -1.45 -9.46
C LYS A 35 4.11 -1.61 -7.95
N ASP A 36 4.62 -2.71 -7.38
CA ASP A 36 4.50 -2.98 -5.95
C ASP A 36 5.20 -1.91 -5.11
N PHE A 37 6.36 -1.42 -5.55
CA PHE A 37 7.07 -0.33 -4.89
C PHE A 37 6.25 0.97 -4.90
N LEU A 38 5.68 1.34 -6.04
CA LEU A 38 4.84 2.54 -6.17
C LEU A 38 3.57 2.45 -5.33
N GLU A 39 2.93 1.28 -5.27
CA GLU A 39 1.77 1.08 -4.39
C GLU A 39 2.12 1.25 -2.92
N LYS A 40 3.26 0.74 -2.45
CA LYS A 40 3.73 0.98 -1.07
C LYS A 40 3.90 2.46 -0.75
N ILE A 41 4.49 3.23 -1.68
CA ILE A 41 4.64 4.69 -1.52
C ILE A 41 3.27 5.36 -1.44
N LYS A 42 2.31 4.98 -2.30
CA LYS A 42 0.96 5.53 -2.25
C LYS A 42 0.27 5.23 -0.91
N SER A 43 0.40 4.01 -0.41
CA SER A 43 -0.15 3.62 0.90
C SER A 43 0.46 4.43 2.04
N GLN A 44 1.78 4.67 2.02
CA GLN A 44 2.45 5.50 3.01
C GLN A 44 1.96 6.94 2.97
N ARG A 45 1.88 7.55 1.78
CA ARG A 45 1.34 8.91 1.61
C ARG A 45 -0.10 9.04 2.06
N LEU A 46 -0.93 8.02 1.84
CA LEU A 46 -2.30 8.00 2.33
C LEU A 46 -2.34 7.96 3.86
N LEU A 47 -1.51 7.11 4.48
CA LEU A 47 -1.41 7.03 5.94
C LEU A 47 -0.94 8.35 6.55
N GLU A 48 0.08 8.98 5.97
CA GLU A 48 0.56 10.31 6.36
C GLU A 48 -0.54 11.36 6.27
N ALA A 49 -1.28 11.39 5.16
CA ALA A 49 -2.39 12.33 4.98
C ALA A 49 -3.52 12.12 5.99
N VAL A 50 -3.83 10.87 6.34
CA VAL A 50 -4.80 10.55 7.39
C VAL A 50 -4.28 11.03 8.74
N ASN A 51 -3.03 10.71 9.10
CA ASN A 51 -2.46 11.15 10.37
C ASN A 51 -2.42 12.67 10.49
N GLU A 52 -2.09 13.37 9.41
CA GLU A 52 -2.10 14.84 9.35
C GLU A 52 -3.50 15.40 9.57
N ALA A 53 -4.53 14.82 8.93
CA ALA A 53 -5.92 15.25 9.10
C ALA A 53 -6.45 15.05 10.53
N TYR A 54 -5.85 14.16 11.31
CA TYR A 54 -6.17 13.91 12.73
C TYR A 54 -5.07 14.39 13.69
N SER A 55 -4.16 15.24 13.22
CA SER A 55 -3.03 15.72 14.05
C SER A 55 -3.50 16.70 15.13
N GLU A 56 -4.60 17.39 14.89
CA GLU A 56 -5.21 18.32 15.84
C GLU A 56 -6.11 17.62 16.85
N ALA A 57 -6.28 18.25 18.01
CA ALA A 57 -7.21 17.76 19.02
C ALA A 57 -8.64 17.85 18.49
N GLU A 58 -9.37 16.73 18.60
CA GLU A 58 -10.77 16.64 18.20
C GLU A 58 -11.63 17.71 18.91
N THR A 59 -12.48 18.38 18.15
CA THR A 59 -13.45 19.33 18.69
C THR A 59 -14.59 18.61 19.43
N ALA A 60 -15.30 19.35 20.29
CA ALA A 60 -16.44 18.79 21.02
C ALA A 60 -17.57 18.29 20.09
N GLU A 61 -17.72 18.89 18.91
CA GLU A 61 -18.70 18.47 17.91
C GLU A 61 -18.30 17.16 17.24
N GLU A 62 -17.05 17.06 16.77
CA GLU A 62 -16.51 15.83 16.17
C GLU A 62 -16.57 14.66 17.16
N ALA A 63 -16.26 14.90 18.45
CA ALA A 63 -16.36 13.90 19.50
C ALA A 63 -17.80 13.36 19.66
N ARG A 64 -18.82 14.23 19.57
CA ARG A 64 -20.24 13.85 19.63
C ARG A 64 -20.66 13.04 18.41
N VAL A 65 -20.22 13.44 17.22
CA VAL A 65 -20.49 12.71 15.97
C VAL A 65 -19.87 11.32 16.04
N ARG A 66 -18.60 11.21 16.43
CA ARG A 66 -17.88 9.94 16.59
C ARG A 66 -18.53 9.02 17.62
N ALA A 67 -18.98 9.56 18.76
CA ALA A 67 -19.71 8.78 19.77
C ALA A 67 -21.04 8.22 19.24
N SER A 68 -21.79 9.04 18.49
CA SER A 68 -23.05 8.65 17.87
C SER A 68 -22.85 7.58 16.79
N ALA A 69 -21.81 7.74 15.96
CA ALA A 69 -21.42 6.75 14.96
C ALA A 69 -21.02 5.41 15.61
N LYS A 70 -20.16 5.42 16.64
CA LYS A 70 -19.78 4.22 17.39
C LYS A 70 -21.00 3.49 17.96
N LYS A 71 -21.96 4.22 18.53
CA LYS A 71 -23.21 3.64 19.04
C LYS A 71 -24.01 2.95 17.93
N ARG A 72 -24.13 3.59 16.75
CA ARG A 72 -24.86 3.06 15.59
C ARG A 72 -24.25 1.77 15.04
N TYR A 73 -22.93 1.71 14.91
CA TYR A 73 -22.25 0.55 14.32
C TYR A 73 -21.98 -0.58 15.31
N ARG A 74 -22.20 -0.36 16.62
CA ARG A 74 -21.96 -1.37 17.67
C ARG A 74 -22.79 -2.64 17.49
N SER A 75 -24.01 -2.54 16.98
CA SER A 75 -24.87 -3.71 16.72
C SER A 75 -24.30 -4.62 15.64
N ASN A 76 -23.67 -4.05 14.62
CA ASN A 76 -23.20 -4.76 13.43
C ASN A 76 -21.85 -5.47 13.62
N LEU A 77 -21.16 -5.19 14.73
CA LEU A 77 -19.87 -5.81 15.07
C LEU A 77 -20.02 -7.11 15.87
N LYS A 78 -21.18 -7.35 16.50
CA LYS A 78 -21.45 -8.55 17.30
C LYS A 78 -21.82 -9.78 16.47
N GLU A 79 -22.08 -9.61 15.18
CA GLU A 79 -22.58 -10.68 14.30
C GLU A 79 -21.45 -11.39 13.54
N ARG A 80 -20.19 -10.95 13.72
CA ARG A 80 -19.06 -11.38 12.89
C ARG A 80 -17.87 -11.97 13.66
N TYR A 81 -18.02 -12.17 14.98
CA TYR A 81 -17.06 -12.88 15.85
C TYR A 81 -17.79 -13.75 16.85
#